data_AF-A0A959ENL9-F1
#
_entry.id   AF-A0A959ENL9-F1
#
_cell.length_a   1.000
_cell.length_b   1.000
_cell.length_c   1.000
_cell.angle_alpha   90.00
_cell.angle_beta   90.00
_cell.angle_gamma   90.00
#
_symmetry.space_group_name_H-M   'P 1'
#
loop_
_entity.id
_entity.type
_entity.pdbx_description
1 polymer ?
#
loop_
_entity_poly.entity_id
_entity_poly.type
_entity_poly.pdbx_seq_one_letter_code
_entity_poly.pdbx_strand_id
1 'polypeptide(L)'
;ATGFYDCPRLLGVPGEDLPKVKHFYDEAHPYVGQKVLVVGAANSACDVALETYYKGAEVTMAVREDELYQNVKYWIKPNIENRIKEGSISAFFHSTVREIGPYTVVLNTPDGPLTLENDFVLAMTGYQPNYDLLARLGLPLSDDEARFPLHDPDTLETPLPNVYVAGVVVAGLETSKLFIENT
;
A
#
# COMPACT_ATOMS: atom_id res chain seq x y z
N ALA A 1 2.44 14.73 15.80
CA ALA A 1 3.18 14.39 14.58
C ALA A 1 3.48 12.88 14.51
N THR A 2 2.45 12.03 14.45
CA THR A 2 2.59 10.56 14.41
C THR A 2 2.65 10.00 12.99
N GLY A 3 2.41 10.84 11.97
CA GLY A 3 2.30 10.41 10.59
C GLY A 3 1.18 9.38 10.38
N PHE A 4 1.37 8.49 9.41
CA PHE A 4 0.46 7.39 9.09
C PHE A 4 1.16 6.04 8.90
N TYR A 5 2.50 5.98 8.90
CA TYR A 5 3.24 4.79 8.45
C TYR A 5 3.04 3.56 9.35
N ASP A 6 2.70 3.75 10.62
CA ASP A 6 2.56 2.65 11.58
C ASP A 6 1.24 1.85 11.44
N CYS A 7 0.28 2.33 10.66
CA CYS A 7 -1.03 1.68 10.52
C CYS A 7 -1.29 1.33 9.04
N PRO A 8 -0.98 0.10 8.60
CA PRO A 8 -1.23 -0.33 7.24
C PRO A 8 -2.72 -0.45 6.94
N ARG A 9 -3.09 -0.26 5.68
CA ARG A 9 -4.44 -0.59 5.20
C ARG A 9 -4.52 -2.09 4.97
N LEU A 10 -5.23 -2.77 5.86
CA LEU A 10 -5.45 -4.21 5.77
C LEU A 10 -6.32 -4.57 4.55
N LEU A 11 -6.05 -5.73 3.96
CA LEU A 11 -6.82 -6.37 2.91
C LEU A 11 -8.19 -6.83 3.42
N GLY A 12 -8.28 -7.24 4.69
CA GLY A 12 -9.50 -7.75 5.32
C GLY A 12 -9.91 -9.13 4.81
N VAL A 13 -8.94 -9.97 4.45
CA VAL A 13 -9.19 -11.28 3.81
C VAL A 13 -8.75 -12.46 4.69
N PRO A 14 -9.37 -13.64 4.55
CA PRO A 14 -8.90 -14.84 5.24
C PRO A 14 -7.43 -15.14 4.93
N GLY A 15 -6.64 -15.40 5.99
CA GLY A 15 -5.21 -15.72 5.90
C GLY A 15 -4.28 -14.51 5.80
N GLU A 16 -4.79 -13.29 5.88
CA GLU A 16 -3.96 -12.08 5.95
C GLU A 16 -3.02 -12.06 7.17
N ASP A 17 -3.37 -12.76 8.25
CA ASP A 17 -2.57 -12.90 9.47
C ASP A 17 -1.43 -13.93 9.37
N LEU A 18 -1.30 -14.63 8.22
CA LEU A 18 -0.24 -15.61 8.03
C LEU A 18 1.15 -14.95 8.03
N PRO A 19 2.20 -15.61 8.56
CA PRO A 19 3.55 -15.04 8.66
C PRO A 19 4.19 -14.58 7.34
N LYS A 20 3.71 -15.13 6.22
CA LYS A 20 4.13 -14.82 4.84
C LYS A 20 3.55 -13.52 4.28
N VAL A 21 2.57 -12.93 4.96
CA VAL A 21 1.93 -11.66 4.58
C VAL A 21 2.65 -10.52 5.29
N LYS A 22 3.09 -9.53 4.52
CA LYS A 22 3.80 -8.35 5.02
C LYS A 22 3.19 -7.09 4.44
N HIS A 23 2.89 -6.11 5.29
CA HIS A 23 2.49 -4.76 4.86
C HIS A 23 3.64 -3.77 4.82
N PHE A 24 4.79 -4.17 5.37
CA PHE A 24 6.04 -3.43 5.36
C PHE A 24 7.06 -4.22 4.55
N TYR A 25 7.94 -3.50 3.88
CA TYR A 25 9.02 -4.09 3.08
C TYR A 25 10.35 -3.54 3.58
N ASP A 26 11.27 -4.45 3.92
CA ASP A 26 12.58 -4.12 4.49
C ASP A 26 13.70 -4.34 3.47
N GLU A 27 13.85 -5.57 2.95
CA GLU A 27 14.89 -5.95 2.00
C GLU A 27 14.47 -7.10 1.07
N ALA A 28 15.14 -7.22 -0.07
CA ALA A 28 14.80 -8.20 -1.11
C ALA A 28 15.32 -9.62 -0.85
N HIS A 29 16.35 -9.80 -0.02
CA HIS A 29 17.08 -11.07 0.12
C HIS A 29 16.18 -12.28 0.47
N PRO A 30 15.19 -12.18 1.38
CA PRO A 30 14.31 -13.30 1.71
C PRO A 30 13.48 -13.82 0.53
N TYR A 31 13.32 -13.02 -0.52
CA TYR A 31 12.41 -13.30 -1.63
C TYR A 31 13.11 -13.88 -2.86
N VAL A 32 14.43 -14.07 -2.81
CA VAL A 32 15.22 -14.64 -3.92
C VAL A 32 14.69 -16.05 -4.27
N GLY A 33 14.27 -16.24 -5.53
CA GLY A 33 13.72 -17.51 -6.03
C GLY A 33 12.34 -17.87 -5.49
N GLN A 34 11.65 -16.96 -4.80
CA GLN A 34 10.32 -17.18 -4.23
C GLN A 34 9.22 -16.65 -5.16
N LYS A 35 8.01 -17.22 -5.05
CA LYS A 35 6.79 -16.71 -5.70
C LYS A 35 6.15 -15.63 -4.85
N VAL A 36 6.28 -14.39 -5.29
CA VAL A 36 5.85 -13.20 -4.54
C VAL A 36 4.62 -12.60 -5.20
N LEU A 37 3.55 -12.42 -4.41
CA LEU A 37 2.41 -11.59 -4.79
C LEU A 37 2.62 -10.20 -4.19
N VAL A 38 2.70 -9.17 -5.04
CA VAL A 38 2.64 -7.77 -4.62
C VAL A 38 1.23 -7.24 -4.82
N VAL A 39 0.61 -6.72 -3.77
CA VAL A 39 -0.74 -6.14 -3.85
C VAL A 39 -0.64 -4.62 -3.87
N GLY A 40 -1.20 -3.99 -4.91
CA GLY A 40 -1.19 -2.54 -5.10
C GLY A 40 -0.49 -2.12 -6.39
N ALA A 41 -0.59 -0.82 -6.68
CA ALA A 41 -0.13 -0.22 -7.95
C ALA A 41 0.44 1.21 -7.80
N ALA A 42 0.64 1.66 -6.56
CA ALA A 42 1.29 2.93 -6.26
C ALA A 42 2.81 2.76 -6.14
N ASN A 43 3.53 3.84 -5.81
CA ASN A 43 4.99 3.87 -5.74
C ASN A 43 5.60 2.68 -4.98
N SER A 44 5.15 2.41 -3.76
CA SER A 44 5.68 1.30 -2.95
C SER A 44 5.48 -0.06 -3.61
N ALA A 45 4.31 -0.32 -4.19
CA ALA A 45 4.04 -1.59 -4.86
C ALA A 45 4.93 -1.77 -6.10
N CYS A 46 5.05 -0.74 -6.93
CA CYS A 46 5.88 -0.79 -8.13
C CYS A 46 7.37 -0.93 -7.80
N ASP A 47 7.86 -0.23 -6.78
CA ASP A 47 9.26 -0.30 -6.35
C ASP A 47 9.59 -1.69 -5.79
N VAL A 48 8.77 -2.20 -4.88
CA VAL A 48 8.93 -3.55 -4.30
C VAL A 48 8.84 -4.64 -5.37
N ALA A 49 7.92 -4.53 -6.32
CA ALA A 49 7.82 -5.48 -7.43
C ALA A 49 9.10 -5.50 -8.27
N LEU A 50 9.66 -4.34 -8.60
CA LEU A 50 10.91 -4.24 -9.35
C LEU A 50 12.10 -4.74 -8.54
N GLU A 51 12.21 -4.35 -7.26
CA GLU A 51 13.35 -4.70 -6.42
C GLU A 51 13.43 -6.21 -6.20
N THR A 52 12.30 -6.85 -5.84
CA THR A 52 12.24 -8.31 -5.67
C THR A 52 12.49 -9.05 -7.00
N TYR A 53 11.92 -8.57 -8.11
CA TYR A 53 12.19 -9.11 -9.45
C TYR A 53 13.69 -9.04 -9.80
N TYR A 54 14.36 -7.90 -9.57
CA TYR A 54 15.79 -7.75 -9.86
C TYR A 54 16.68 -8.65 -8.99
N LYS A 55 16.17 -9.17 -7.87
CA LYS A 55 16.86 -10.18 -7.05
C LYS A 55 16.43 -11.62 -7.37
N GLY A 56 15.61 -11.83 -8.39
CA GLY A 56 15.26 -13.16 -8.89
C GLY A 56 14.03 -13.78 -8.23
N ALA A 57 13.15 -12.98 -7.62
CA ALA A 57 11.81 -13.46 -7.26
C ALA A 57 10.95 -13.65 -8.52
N GLU A 58 10.02 -14.60 -8.48
CA GLU A 58 8.93 -14.71 -9.46
C GLU A 58 7.78 -13.81 -9.00
N VAL A 59 7.63 -12.65 -9.63
CA VAL A 59 6.73 -11.60 -9.15
C VAL A 59 5.42 -11.59 -9.92
N THR A 60 4.32 -11.60 -9.16
CA THR A 60 2.98 -11.34 -9.65
C THR A 60 2.40 -10.11 -8.93
N MET A 61 1.72 -9.24 -9.65
CA MET A 61 1.00 -8.09 -9.09
C MET A 61 -0.51 -8.32 -9.13
N ALA A 62 -1.21 -7.99 -8.05
CA ALA A 62 -2.66 -7.81 -8.04
C ALA A 62 -2.99 -6.31 -7.96
N VAL A 63 -3.63 -5.81 -9.01
CA VAL A 63 -3.97 -4.40 -9.18
C VAL A 63 -5.50 -4.28 -9.25
N ARG A 64 -6.08 -3.49 -8.35
CA ARG A 64 -7.53 -3.32 -8.25
C ARG A 64 -8.12 -2.53 -9.42
N GLU A 65 -7.38 -1.53 -9.90
CA GLU A 65 -7.80 -0.67 -11.01
C GLU A 65 -7.37 -1.27 -12.36
N ASP A 66 -7.68 -0.58 -13.45
CA ASP A 66 -7.29 -0.93 -14.83
C ASP A 66 -5.84 -0.53 -15.17
N GLU A 67 -5.25 0.39 -14.41
CA GLU A 67 -3.91 0.90 -14.65
C GLU A 67 -3.06 1.03 -13.38
N LEU A 68 -1.74 1.20 -13.57
CA LEU A 68 -0.84 1.61 -12.50
C LEU A 68 -1.13 3.07 -12.09
N TYR A 69 -0.91 3.41 -10.82
CA TYR A 69 -1.21 4.76 -10.34
C TYR A 69 -0.46 5.83 -11.15
N GLN A 70 -1.18 6.87 -11.57
CA GLN A 70 -0.65 7.85 -12.53
C GLN A 70 0.59 8.58 -12.01
N ASN A 71 0.66 8.82 -10.69
CA ASN A 71 1.76 9.50 -10.01
C ASN A 71 2.84 8.53 -9.49
N VAL A 72 2.95 7.33 -10.06
CA VAL A 72 4.17 6.53 -9.86
C VAL A 72 5.34 7.31 -10.46
N LYS A 73 6.43 7.42 -9.70
CA LYS A 73 7.59 8.24 -10.04
C LYS A 73 8.12 7.90 -11.42
N TYR A 74 8.50 8.91 -12.19
CA TYR A 74 8.86 8.77 -13.61
C TYR A 74 10.04 7.83 -13.88
N TRP A 75 10.90 7.58 -12.89
CA TRP A 75 12.01 6.62 -13.01
C TRP A 75 11.60 5.18 -12.65
N ILE A 76 10.48 4.99 -11.95
CA ILE A 76 9.93 3.67 -11.59
C ILE A 76 8.94 3.21 -12.67
N LYS A 77 8.00 4.10 -13.06
CA LYS A 77 6.85 3.75 -13.90
C LYS A 77 7.23 3.07 -15.23
N PRO A 78 8.17 3.59 -16.04
CA PRO A 78 8.54 2.93 -17.29
C PRO A 78 9.19 1.57 -17.07
N ASN A 79 9.92 1.38 -15.97
CA ASN A 79 10.56 0.10 -15.66
C ASN A 79 9.51 -0.97 -15.37
N ILE A 80 8.55 -0.69 -14.50
CA ILE A 80 7.51 -1.67 -14.14
C ILE A 80 6.58 -1.95 -15.32
N GLU A 81 6.18 -0.93 -16.09
CA GLU A 81 5.35 -1.10 -17.30
C GLU A 81 6.04 -1.97 -18.35
N ASN A 82 7.35 -1.79 -18.57
CA ASN A 82 8.11 -2.63 -19.50
C ASN A 82 8.17 -4.08 -19.03
N ARG A 83 8.38 -4.34 -17.73
CA ARG A 83 8.40 -5.71 -17.18
C ARG A 83 7.05 -6.41 -17.26
N ILE A 84 5.97 -5.67 -17.07
CA ILE A 84 4.61 -6.19 -17.27
C ILE A 84 4.38 -6.50 -18.74
N LYS A 85 4.68 -5.55 -19.64
CA LYS A 85 4.45 -5.68 -21.08
C LYS A 85 5.24 -6.82 -21.72
N GLU A 86 6.48 -7.05 -21.29
CA GLU A 86 7.32 -8.14 -21.80
C GLU A 86 7.04 -9.50 -21.12
N GLY A 87 6.23 -9.52 -20.05
CA GLY A 87 5.83 -10.74 -19.34
C GLY A 87 6.78 -11.19 -18.22
N SER A 88 7.82 -10.40 -17.90
CA SER A 88 8.76 -10.69 -16.81
C SER A 88 8.13 -10.53 -15.41
N ILE A 89 7.10 -9.70 -15.29
CA ILE A 89 6.26 -9.57 -14.10
C ILE A 89 4.82 -9.75 -14.55
N SER A 90 4.12 -10.73 -13.99
CA SER A 90 2.70 -10.91 -14.26
C SER A 90 1.88 -9.86 -13.51
N ALA A 91 0.89 -9.24 -14.15
CA ALA A 91 0.00 -8.28 -13.48
C ALA A 91 -1.46 -8.60 -13.80
N PHE A 92 -2.24 -8.84 -12.75
CA PHE A 92 -3.68 -9.03 -12.83
C PHE A 92 -4.38 -7.72 -12.47
N PHE A 93 -4.88 -7.02 -13.50
CA PHE A 93 -5.69 -5.82 -13.35
C PHE A 93 -7.15 -6.18 -13.00
N HIS A 94 -7.91 -5.21 -12.51
CA HIS A 94 -9.27 -5.43 -11.99
C HIS A 94 -9.36 -6.60 -11.01
N SER A 95 -8.30 -6.80 -10.22
CA SER A 95 -8.16 -7.98 -9.39
C SER A 95 -7.92 -7.64 -7.93
N THR A 96 -8.54 -8.43 -7.05
CA THR A 96 -8.42 -8.30 -5.59
C THR A 96 -8.04 -9.64 -4.99
N VAL A 97 -7.34 -9.63 -3.85
CA VAL A 97 -7.10 -10.85 -3.09
C VAL A 97 -8.42 -11.31 -2.48
N ARG A 98 -8.72 -12.60 -2.62
CA ARG A 98 -9.90 -13.24 -2.04
C ARG A 98 -9.57 -13.95 -0.73
N GLU A 99 -8.51 -14.77 -0.74
CA GLU A 99 -7.99 -15.50 0.42
C GLU A 99 -6.52 -15.85 0.22
N ILE A 100 -5.80 -16.02 1.33
CA ILE A 100 -4.38 -16.36 1.36
C ILE A 100 -4.24 -17.69 2.09
N GLY A 101 -3.68 -18.68 1.39
CA GLY A 101 -3.32 -19.97 1.96
C GLY A 101 -1.83 -20.04 2.34
N PRO A 102 -1.40 -21.10 3.04
CA PRO A 102 0.01 -21.29 3.40
C PRO A 102 0.95 -21.27 2.19
N TYR A 103 0.54 -21.86 1.07
CA TYR A 103 1.35 -21.97 -0.16
C TYR A 103 0.64 -21.45 -1.41
N THR A 104 -0.51 -20.78 -1.23
CA THR A 104 -1.34 -20.31 -2.34
C THR A 104 -1.96 -18.96 -2.03
N VAL A 105 -2.40 -18.28 -3.07
CA VAL A 105 -3.30 -17.12 -2.98
C VAL A 105 -4.43 -17.31 -3.99
N VAL A 106 -5.62 -16.85 -3.64
CA VAL A 106 -6.75 -16.80 -4.56
C VAL A 106 -7.06 -15.34 -4.86
N LEU A 107 -7.08 -14.99 -6.14
CA LEU A 107 -7.48 -13.68 -6.62
C LEU A 107 -8.91 -13.75 -7.15
N ASN A 108 -9.72 -12.71 -6.91
CA ASN A 108 -10.88 -12.44 -7.74
C ASN A 108 -10.37 -11.68 -8.98
N THR A 109 -10.54 -12.23 -10.18
CA THR A 109 -10.23 -11.57 -11.44
C THR A 109 -11.52 -11.39 -12.27
N PRO A 110 -11.51 -10.61 -13.37
CA PRO A 110 -12.66 -10.49 -14.27
C PRO A 110 -13.13 -11.82 -14.87
N ASP A 111 -12.21 -12.78 -15.04
CA ASP A 111 -12.50 -14.10 -15.61
C ASP A 111 -12.93 -15.12 -14.56
N GLY A 112 -12.98 -14.70 -13.28
CA GLY A 112 -13.37 -15.53 -12.14
C GLY A 112 -12.24 -15.73 -11.13
N PRO A 113 -12.45 -16.58 -10.11
CA PRO A 113 -11.42 -16.86 -9.13
C PRO A 113 -10.21 -17.56 -9.74
N LEU A 114 -9.01 -17.03 -9.51
CA LEU A 114 -7.74 -17.60 -9.96
C LEU A 114 -6.88 -17.99 -8.75
N THR A 115 -6.44 -19.24 -8.69
CA THR A 115 -5.51 -19.71 -7.66
C THR A 115 -4.08 -19.72 -8.18
N LEU A 116 -3.17 -19.15 -7.41
CA LEU A 116 -1.73 -19.10 -7.72
C LEU A 116 -0.94 -19.77 -6.60
N GLU A 117 0.13 -20.48 -6.96
CA GLU A 117 1.17 -20.87 -6.00
C GLU A 117 1.87 -19.61 -5.51
N ASN A 118 2.14 -19.54 -4.21
CA ASN A 118 2.65 -18.33 -3.58
C ASN A 118 3.43 -18.65 -2.32
N ASP A 119 4.59 -18.01 -2.16
CA ASP A 119 5.44 -18.14 -0.98
C ASP A 119 5.33 -16.90 -0.06
N PHE A 120 5.16 -15.71 -0.64
CA PHE A 120 5.04 -14.44 0.10
C PHE A 120 4.00 -13.50 -0.49
N VAL A 121 3.33 -12.73 0.37
CA VAL A 121 2.42 -11.64 -0.02
C VAL A 121 2.96 -10.34 0.54
N LEU A 122 3.27 -9.40 -0.34
CA LEU A 122 3.70 -8.04 -0.02
C LEU A 122 2.52 -7.10 -0.28
N ALA A 123 1.73 -6.83 0.77
CA ALA A 123 0.52 -6.02 0.73
C ALA A 123 0.86 -4.53 0.81
N MET A 124 1.31 -3.96 -0.32
CA MET A 124 1.71 -2.56 -0.46
C MET A 124 0.51 -1.64 -0.72
N THR A 125 -0.51 -1.77 0.14
CA THR A 125 -1.83 -1.12 0.02
C THR A 125 -1.91 0.24 0.68
N GLY A 126 -0.77 0.78 1.12
CA GLY A 126 -0.67 2.07 1.78
C GLY A 126 -1.05 2.00 3.25
N TYR A 127 -1.15 3.18 3.86
CA TYR A 127 -1.27 3.33 5.30
C TYR A 127 -2.34 4.37 5.65
N GLN A 128 -2.61 4.55 6.93
CA GLN A 128 -3.57 5.51 7.44
C GLN A 128 -3.13 6.09 8.80
N PRO A 129 -3.62 7.28 9.19
CA PRO A 129 -3.43 7.77 10.54
C PRO A 129 -3.91 6.77 11.60
N ASN A 130 -3.30 6.81 12.78
CA ASN A 130 -3.77 6.05 13.93
C ASN A 130 -5.05 6.71 14.50
N TYR A 131 -6.20 6.41 13.88
CA TYR A 131 -7.48 6.97 14.29
C TYR A 131 -7.91 6.58 15.71
N ASP A 132 -7.46 5.43 16.22
CA ASP A 132 -7.73 5.03 17.59
C ASP A 132 -7.06 5.99 18.59
N LEU A 133 -5.82 6.40 18.31
CA LEU A 133 -5.13 7.41 19.11
C LEU A 133 -5.84 8.77 19.03
N LEU A 134 -6.23 9.20 17.82
CA LEU A 134 -6.93 10.48 17.64
C LEU A 134 -8.28 10.49 18.37
N ALA A 135 -9.03 9.38 18.30
CA ALA A 135 -10.30 9.21 19.00
C ALA A 135 -10.13 9.22 20.51
N ARG A 136 -9.09 8.56 21.05
CA ARG A 136 -8.78 8.57 22.49
C ARG A 136 -8.40 9.95 23.02
N LEU A 137 -7.80 10.80 22.17
CA LEU A 137 -7.53 12.20 22.50
C LEU A 137 -8.79 13.07 22.45
N GLY A 138 -9.90 12.57 21.91
CA GLY A 138 -11.12 13.35 21.66
C GLY A 138 -10.96 14.33 20.51
N LEU A 139 -10.04 14.05 19.58
CA LEU A 139 -9.73 14.96 18.49
C LEU A 139 -10.80 14.85 17.39
N PRO A 140 -11.55 15.93 17.09
CA PRO A 140 -12.55 15.89 16.03
C PRO A 140 -11.87 15.78 14.66
N LEU A 141 -12.53 15.06 13.75
CA LEU A 141 -12.09 14.84 12.37
C LEU A 141 -13.05 15.54 11.42
N SER A 142 -12.63 15.79 10.18
CA SER A 142 -13.54 16.18 9.11
C SER A 142 -14.56 15.08 8.82
N ASP A 143 -15.77 15.49 8.42
CA ASP A 143 -16.87 14.58 8.06
C ASP A 143 -16.77 14.06 6.61
N ASP A 144 -15.80 14.56 5.84
CA ASP A 144 -15.52 14.13 4.47
C ASP A 144 -14.67 12.85 4.41
N GLU A 145 -14.47 12.33 3.20
CA GLU A 145 -13.66 11.13 2.96
C GLU A 145 -12.18 11.31 3.34
N ALA A 146 -11.69 12.55 3.40
CA ALA A 146 -10.31 12.83 3.80
C ALA A 146 -10.08 12.56 5.29
N ARG A 147 -11.12 12.70 6.14
CA ARG A 147 -11.08 12.40 7.58
C ARG A 147 -9.87 12.99 8.31
N PHE A 148 -9.44 14.19 7.95
CA PHE A 148 -8.29 14.82 8.57
C PHE A 148 -8.64 15.39 9.96
N PRO A 149 -7.69 15.49 10.91
CA PRO A 149 -7.94 16.14 12.18
C PRO A 149 -8.32 17.60 11.99
N LEU A 150 -9.41 18.08 12.59
CA LEU A 150 -9.74 19.50 12.50
C LEU A 150 -8.65 20.33 13.19
N HIS A 151 -8.18 21.37 12.49
CA HIS A 151 -7.15 22.27 12.97
C HIS A 151 -7.24 23.62 12.23
N ASP A 152 -6.67 24.65 12.84
CA ASP A 152 -6.43 25.94 12.21
C ASP A 152 -5.26 25.81 11.20
N PRO A 153 -5.43 26.24 9.94
CA PRO A 153 -4.44 26.00 8.88
C PRO A 153 -3.14 26.80 9.03
N ASP A 154 -3.17 27.93 9.77
CA ASP A 154 -2.01 28.81 9.92
C ASP A 154 -1.18 28.45 11.17
N THR A 155 -1.83 27.93 12.21
CA THR A 155 -1.20 27.61 13.49
C THR A 155 -1.06 26.11 13.74
N LEU A 156 -1.84 25.29 13.02
CA LEU A 156 -2.00 23.85 13.22
C LEU A 156 -2.56 23.45 14.59
N GLU A 157 -3.14 24.41 15.32
CA GLU A 157 -3.82 24.14 16.59
C GLU A 157 -5.16 23.46 16.34
N THR A 158 -5.47 22.47 17.15
CA THR A 158 -6.75 21.74 17.08
C THR A 158 -7.79 22.42 17.97
N PRO A 159 -9.09 22.04 17.89
CA PRO A 159 -10.10 22.50 18.85
C PRO A 159 -9.81 22.14 20.32
N LEU A 160 -8.86 21.24 20.58
CA LEU A 160 -8.40 20.90 21.92
C LEU A 160 -7.29 21.89 22.35
N PRO A 161 -7.43 22.60 23.47
CA PRO A 161 -6.47 23.63 23.89
C PRO A 161 -5.04 23.09 24.04
N ASN A 162 -4.06 23.78 23.42
CA ASN A 162 -2.64 23.41 23.42
C ASN A 162 -2.33 22.04 22.77
N VAL A 163 -3.22 21.54 21.91
CA VAL A 163 -2.98 20.34 21.11
C VAL A 163 -2.82 20.75 19.66
N TYR A 164 -1.68 20.40 19.07
CA TYR A 164 -1.32 20.74 17.70
C TYR A 164 -1.11 19.47 16.87
N VAL A 165 -1.44 19.55 15.58
CA VAL A 165 -1.12 18.52 14.59
C VAL A 165 0.00 18.98 13.68
N ALA A 166 0.85 18.07 13.22
CA ALA A 166 1.95 18.42 12.32
C ALA A 166 2.41 17.20 11.52
N GLY A 167 2.94 17.46 10.32
CA GLY A 167 3.35 16.43 9.37
C GLY A 167 2.17 15.80 8.64
N VAL A 168 2.39 14.64 8.03
CA VAL A 168 1.43 14.02 7.09
C VAL A 168 0.09 13.61 7.70
N VAL A 169 -0.02 13.52 9.03
CA VAL A 169 -1.28 13.27 9.74
C VAL A 169 -2.32 14.37 9.48
N VAL A 170 -1.86 15.58 9.15
CA VAL A 170 -2.68 16.75 8.79
C VAL A 170 -3.56 16.49 7.56
N ALA A 171 -3.16 15.57 6.67
CA ALA A 171 -3.91 15.24 5.46
C ALA A 171 -4.90 14.07 5.64
N GLY A 172 -4.99 13.46 6.83
CA GLY A 172 -5.90 12.34 7.06
C GLY A 172 -5.63 11.15 6.11
N LEU A 173 -6.66 10.71 5.39
CA LEU A 173 -6.62 9.66 4.38
C LEU A 173 -6.07 10.12 3.02
N GLU A 174 -5.90 11.43 2.79
CA GLU A 174 -5.23 11.99 1.61
C GLU A 174 -3.71 11.86 1.75
N THR A 175 -3.21 10.64 1.93
CA THR A 175 -1.82 10.36 2.30
C THR A 175 -0.78 10.78 1.25
N SER A 176 -1.21 11.12 0.04
CA SER A 176 -0.37 11.64 -1.05
C SER A 176 -0.38 13.17 -1.17
N LYS A 177 -1.15 13.89 -0.35
CA LYS A 177 -1.27 15.36 -0.42
C LYS A 177 -0.03 16.09 0.08
N LEU A 178 0.63 15.53 1.09
CA LEU A 178 1.80 16.10 1.74
C LEU A 178 2.99 15.18 1.53
N PHE A 179 3.89 15.56 0.62
CA PHE A 179 5.14 14.87 0.38
C PHE A 179 6.23 15.87 0.02
N ILE A 180 7.48 15.45 0.19
CA ILE A 180 8.65 16.19 -0.23
C ILE A 180 9.24 15.42 -1.41
N GLU A 181 9.16 15.98 -2.62
CA GLU A 181 10.01 15.58 -3.74
C GLU A 181 11.06 16.66 -3.94
N ASN A 182 12.30 16.24 -4.22
CA ASN A 182 13.34 17.17 -4.60
C ASN A 182 12.98 17.76 -5.97
N THR A 183 12.67 19.05 -5.98
CA THR A 183 12.56 19.88 -7.19
C THR A 183 13.91 19.99 -7.89
#